data_AF-X1FDG3-F1
#
_entry.id   AF-X1FDG3-F1
#
_cell.length_a   1.000
_cell.length_b   1.000
_cell.length_c   1.000
_cell.angle_alpha   90.00
_cell.angle_beta   90.00
_cell.angle_gamma   90.00
#
_symmetry.space_group_name_H-M   'P 1'
#
loop_
_entity.id
_entity.type
_entity.pdbx_description
1 polymer ?
#
loop_
_entity_poly.entity_id
_entity_poly.type
_entity_poly.pdbx_seq_one_letter_code
_entity_poly.pdbx_strand_id
1 'polypeptide(L)'
;PEKFIPLFITNALEEKPLPLYGDGSQIRDWIYVIDHCKAIDMLLEKGEVGEVYNIATGNLIQNIEIAKRIVNILDIPESMIKSVTDRP
;
A
#
# COMPACT_ATOMS: atom_id res chain seq x y z
N PRO A 1 -1.69 15.21 0.88
CA PRO A 1 -1.64 13.84 1.47
C PRO A 1 -1.16 12.84 0.41
N GLU A 2 0.08 12.40 0.48
CA GLU A 2 0.65 11.41 -0.46
C GLU A 2 0.32 9.99 -0.01
N LYS A 3 0.19 9.06 -0.97
CA LYS A 3 -0.10 7.64 -0.71
C LYS A 3 1.19 6.91 -0.35
N PHE A 4 1.09 5.90 0.51
CA PHE A 4 2.23 5.18 1.10
C PHE A 4 3.22 4.63 0.07
N ILE A 5 2.79 3.71 -0.82
CA ILE A 5 3.69 3.09 -1.82
C ILE A 5 4.32 4.14 -2.75
N PRO A 6 3.56 5.05 -3.38
CA PRO A 6 4.15 6.10 -4.22
C PRO A 6 5.17 6.98 -3.49
N LEU A 7 4.85 7.45 -2.27
CA LEU A 7 5.76 8.26 -1.46
C LEU A 7 7.08 7.55 -1.19
N PHE A 8 7.03 6.27 -0.83
CA PHE A 8 8.24 5.48 -0.59
C PHE A 8 9.09 5.34 -1.85
N ILE A 9 8.46 5.04 -2.99
CA ILE A 9 9.18 4.89 -4.26
C ILE A 9 9.79 6.23 -4.69
N THR A 10 9.03 7.33 -4.65
CA THR A 10 9.54 8.65 -5.07
C THR A 10 10.66 9.12 -4.15
N ASN A 11 10.53 8.95 -2.83
CA ASN A 11 11.61 9.32 -1.90
C ASN A 11 12.85 8.47 -2.12
N ALA A 12 12.71 7.17 -2.38
CA ALA A 12 13.83 6.29 -2.68
C ALA A 12 14.59 6.75 -3.93
N LEU A 13 13.86 7.10 -5.01
CA LEU A 13 14.44 7.61 -6.26
C LEU A 13 15.12 8.98 -6.10
N GLU A 14 14.70 9.78 -5.12
CA GLU A 14 15.26 11.09 -4.80
C GLU A 14 16.29 11.04 -3.65
N GLU A 15 16.68 9.84 -3.21
CA GLU A 15 17.60 9.63 -2.08
C GLU A 15 17.15 10.31 -0.77
N LYS A 16 15.84 10.46 -0.58
CA LYS A 16 15.21 11.03 0.62
C LYS A 16 14.87 9.94 1.64
N PRO A 17 14.78 10.27 2.93
CA PRO A 17 14.30 9.35 3.96
C PRO A 17 12.92 8.78 3.62
N LEU A 18 12.67 7.52 4.02
CA LEU A 18 11.41 6.81 3.79
C LEU A 18 10.57 6.84 5.08
N PRO A 19 9.57 7.73 5.20
CA PRO A 19 8.87 7.95 6.46
C PRO A 19 7.85 6.83 6.74
N LEU A 20 8.07 6.04 7.79
CA LEU A 20 7.16 5.01 8.27
C LEU A 20 6.44 5.49 9.53
N TYR A 21 5.11 5.50 9.53
CA TYR A 21 4.33 5.98 10.67
C TYR A 21 4.33 4.99 11.85
N GLY A 22 4.69 5.49 13.03
CA GLY A 22 4.82 4.68 14.24
C GLY A 22 5.86 3.57 14.06
N ASP A 23 5.46 2.34 14.39
CA ASP A 23 6.25 1.13 14.21
C ASP A 23 5.96 0.38 12.90
N GLY A 24 5.04 0.90 12.06
CA GLY A 24 4.59 0.26 10.83
C GLY A 24 3.77 -1.02 11.02
N SER A 25 3.26 -1.29 12.23
CA SER A 25 2.43 -2.47 12.55
C SER A 25 1.03 -2.44 11.92
N GLN A 26 0.64 -1.32 11.31
CA GLN A 26 -0.69 -1.18 10.72
C GLN A 26 -0.86 -2.17 9.56
N ILE A 27 -1.95 -2.93 9.61
CA ILE A 27 -2.27 -3.99 8.63
C ILE A 27 -3.20 -3.42 7.56
N ARG A 28 -2.93 -3.74 6.29
CA ARG A 28 -3.76 -3.37 5.14
C ARG A 28 -3.90 -4.55 4.17
N ASP A 29 -5.04 -4.60 3.49
CA ASP A 29 -5.23 -5.42 2.29
C ASP A 29 -4.85 -4.56 1.08
N TRP A 30 -3.87 -4.99 0.30
CA TRP A 30 -3.37 -4.26 -0.87
C TRP A 30 -3.89 -4.89 -2.15
N ILE A 31 -4.85 -4.23 -2.79
CA ILE A 31 -5.37 -4.64 -4.09
C ILE A 31 -4.68 -3.89 -5.24
N TYR A 32 -4.24 -4.64 -6.25
CA TYR A 32 -3.75 -4.03 -7.48
C TYR A 32 -4.91 -3.35 -8.22
N VAL A 33 -4.70 -2.12 -8.68
CA VAL A 33 -5.76 -1.27 -9.24
C VAL A 33 -6.53 -1.95 -10.37
N ILE A 34 -5.85 -2.69 -11.24
CA ILE A 34 -6.49 -3.36 -12.38
C ILE A 34 -7.37 -4.53 -11.93
N ASP A 35 -7.01 -5.24 -10.87
CA ASP A 35 -7.86 -6.32 -10.35
C ASP A 35 -9.12 -5.75 -9.69
N HIS A 36 -9.01 -4.60 -9.04
CA HIS A 36 -10.19 -3.87 -8.55
C HIS A 36 -11.08 -3.40 -9.71
N CYS A 37 -10.51 -2.86 -10.79
CA CYS A 37 -11.26 -2.50 -11.98
C CYS A 37 -11.98 -3.70 -12.62
N LYS A 38 -11.31 -4.86 -12.74
CA LYS A 38 -11.93 -6.09 -13.24
C LYS A 38 -13.09 -6.57 -12.36
N ALA A 39 -12.95 -6.45 -11.05
CA ALA A 39 -14.02 -6.80 -10.12
C ALA A 39 -15.24 -5.87 -10.29
N ILE A 40 -15.03 -4.57 -10.48
CA ILE A 40 -16.11 -3.62 -10.81
C ILE A 40 -16.76 -3.99 -12.14
N ASP A 41 -15.97 -4.25 -13.19
CA ASP A 41 -16.46 -4.64 -14.52
C ASP A 41 -17.35 -5.89 -14.46
N MET A 42 -16.91 -6.91 -13.72
CA MET A 42 -17.70 -8.12 -13.47
C MET A 42 -19.03 -7.82 -12.74
N LEU A 43 -19.00 -6.94 -11.73
CA LEU A 43 -20.20 -6.58 -10.96
C LEU A 43 -21.18 -5.72 -11.77
N LEU A 44 -20.71 -4.97 -12.76
CA LEU A 44 -21.60 -4.26 -13.67
C LEU A 44 -22.48 -5.24 -14.47
N GLU A 45 -21.94 -6.38 -14.86
CA GLU A 45 -22.67 -7.40 -15.63
C GLU A 45 -23.48 -8.36 -14.75
N LYS A 46 -22.95 -8.70 -13.56
CA LYS A 46 -23.44 -9.84 -12.75
C LYS A 46 -23.86 -9.49 -11.34
N GLY A 47 -23.66 -8.24 -10.91
CA GLY A 47 -24.07 -7.78 -9.59
C GLY A 47 -25.59 -7.66 -9.46
N GLU A 48 -26.08 -7.86 -8.25
CA GLU A 48 -27.50 -7.68 -7.89
C GLU A 48 -27.75 -6.24 -7.43
N VAL A 49 -28.85 -5.65 -7.94
CA VAL A 49 -29.21 -4.27 -7.62
C VAL A 49 -29.60 -4.14 -6.15
N GLY A 50 -28.97 -3.19 -5.46
CA GLY A 50 -29.21 -2.93 -4.04
C GLY A 50 -28.24 -3.67 -3.11
N GLU A 51 -27.44 -4.60 -3.62
CA GLU A 51 -26.45 -5.33 -2.84
C GLU A 51 -25.12 -4.57 -2.68
N VAL A 52 -24.36 -4.94 -1.65
CA VAL A 52 -23.04 -4.39 -1.34
C VAL A 52 -21.99 -5.48 -1.50
N TYR A 53 -20.93 -5.20 -2.27
CA TYR A 53 -19.84 -6.13 -2.53
C TYR A 53 -18.52 -5.60 -1.99
N ASN A 54 -17.90 -6.35 -1.07
CA ASN A 54 -16.53 -6.09 -0.63
C ASN A 54 -15.54 -6.74 -1.60
N ILE A 55 -14.63 -5.93 -2.18
CA ILE A 55 -13.58 -6.40 -3.08
C ILE A 55 -12.24 -6.29 -2.34
N ALA A 56 -11.57 -7.42 -2.12
CA ALA A 56 -10.35 -7.52 -1.33
C ALA A 56 -9.46 -8.65 -1.90
N THR A 57 -8.16 -8.62 -1.62
CA THR A 57 -7.26 -9.71 -2.03
C THR A 57 -7.22 -10.86 -1.01
N GLY A 58 -7.60 -10.59 0.24
CA GLY A 58 -7.43 -11.51 1.37
C GLY A 58 -6.00 -11.55 1.91
N ASN A 59 -5.06 -10.81 1.31
CA ASN A 59 -3.67 -10.75 1.73
C ASN A 59 -3.45 -9.55 2.65
N LEU A 60 -3.48 -9.82 3.96
CA LEU A 60 -3.23 -8.84 5.00
C LEU A 60 -1.72 -8.67 5.21
N ILE A 61 -1.21 -7.45 5.01
CA ILE A 61 0.23 -7.14 5.09
C ILE A 61 0.44 -5.92 5.98
N GLN A 62 1.47 -5.98 6.84
CA GLN A 62 1.90 -4.83 7.65
C GLN A 62 2.64 -3.80 6.80
N ASN A 63 2.49 -2.51 7.14
CA ASN A 63 3.19 -1.43 6.44
C ASN A 63 4.72 -1.58 6.47
N ILE A 64 5.30 -2.06 7.58
CA ILE A 64 6.74 -2.34 7.67
C ILE A 64 7.19 -3.40 6.64
N GLU A 65 6.35 -4.40 6.38
CA GLU A 65 6.68 -5.44 5.40
C GLU A 65 6.66 -4.88 3.97
N ILE A 66 5.69 -4.03 3.63
CA ILE A 66 5.67 -3.33 2.34
C ILE A 66 6.89 -2.43 2.20
N ALA A 67 7.25 -1.66 3.23
CA ALA A 67 8.44 -0.81 3.24
C ALA A 67 9.71 -1.61 2.94
N LYS A 68 9.89 -2.76 3.62
CA LYS A 68 11.02 -3.69 3.40
C LYS A 68 11.05 -4.26 1.99
N ARG A 69 9.88 -4.65 1.45
CA ARG A 69 9.78 -5.11 0.06
C ARG A 69 10.21 -4.04 -0.93
N ILE A 70 9.80 -2.78 -0.72
CA ILE A 70 10.19 -1.67 -1.61
C ILE A 70 11.70 -1.47 -1.61
N VAL A 71 12.34 -1.36 -0.45
CA VAL A 71 13.80 -1.14 -0.38
C VAL A 71 14.59 -2.33 -0.95
N ASN A 72 14.11 -3.56 -0.76
CA ASN A 72 14.70 -4.76 -1.35
C ASN A 72 14.57 -4.79 -2.88
N ILE A 73 13.43 -4.37 -3.44
CA ILE A 73 13.21 -4.31 -4.89
C ILE A 73 14.09 -3.22 -5.53
N LEU A 74 14.29 -2.11 -4.84
CA LEU A 74 15.07 -0.96 -5.32
C LEU A 74 16.57 -1.08 -4.99
N ASP A 75 17.00 -2.16 -4.32
CA ASP A 75 18.38 -2.39 -3.87
C ASP A 75 18.97 -1.23 -3.04
N ILE A 76 18.17 -0.70 -2.10
CA ILE A 76 18.61 0.36 -1.18
C ILE A 76 18.60 -0.09 0.28
N PRO A 77 19.42 0.52 1.16
CA PRO A 77 19.53 0.08 2.55
C PRO A 77 18.24 0.25 3.36
N GLU A 78 17.87 -0.74 4.18
CA GLU A 78 16.76 -0.63 5.14
C GLU A 78 16.92 0.56 6.12
N SER A 79 18.16 1.03 6.34
CA SER A 79 18.45 2.19 7.19
C SER A 79 17.83 3.51 6.69
N MET A 80 17.37 3.55 5.43
CA MET A 80 16.61 4.66 4.86
C MET A 80 15.20 4.78 5.42
N ILE A 81 14.65 3.71 6.00
CA ILE A 81 13.34 3.70 6.67
C ILE A 81 13.45 4.44 8.01
N LYS A 82 12.66 5.50 8.17
CA LYS A 82 12.64 6.33 9.39
C LYS A 82 11.26 6.33 10.01
N SER A 83 11.17 5.91 11.27
CA SER A 83 9.94 6.07 12.05
C SER A 83 9.62 7.55 12.23
N VAL A 84 8.38 7.92 11.93
CA VAL A 84 7.83 9.26 12.12
C VAL A 84 6.57 9.18 12.97
N THR A 85 6.33 10.21 13.78
CA THR A 85 5.07 10.36 14.51
C THR A 85 3.93 10.60 13.53
N ASP A 86 2.74 10.10 13.87
CA ASP A 86 1.55 10.38 13.07
C ASP A 86 1.29 11.89 12.99
N ARG A 87 0.70 12.34 11.88
CA ARG A 87 0.33 13.75 11.74
C ARG A 87 -0.85 14.01 12.70
N PRO A 88 -0.84 15.14 13.45
CA PRO A 88 -1.96 15.51 14.30
C PRO A 88 -3.26 15.71 13.52
#